data_AF-A0A3C1B9I3-F1
#
_entry.id   AF-A0A3C1B9I3-F1
#
_cell.length_a   1.000
_cell.length_b   1.000
_cell.length_c   1.000
_cell.angle_alpha   90.00
_cell.angle_beta   90.00
_cell.angle_gamma   90.00
#
_symmetry.space_group_name_H-M   'P 1'
#
loop_
_entity.id
_entity.type
_entity.pdbx_description
1 polymer ?
#
loop_
_entity_poly.entity_id
_entity_poly.type
_entity_poly.pdbx_seq_one_letter_code
_entity_poly.pdbx_strand_id
1 'polypeptide(L)'
;LMVLLFILLVAMAWGYDQIFTGRAALLHLGAFTATIMSANVFFIIMPNQRIVVADLQAGRSPDAKYGKIAKLRSTHNNYLTLPVIFLMLSNHYPLAFASQYNWLIAGLVFLMGVTIRHYFNTRHARAGNPTWTWPATVILFICVIWLSGLPLWQDEDLDSRGMSEQQTLFANADGYAAVHDIVVGRCSMCHAREPVYDGIRRAPKHIYLETEFDITAEAGAVFLQSAASHAMPPANVTSMEEGERAQIRRWFRNATEHMPLRVALQ
;
A
#
# COMPACT_ATOMS: atom_id res chain seq x y z
N LEU A 1 3.41 29.41 -4.42
CA LEU A 1 3.14 28.62 -3.19
C LEU A 1 2.82 27.16 -3.48
N MET A 2 1.79 26.84 -4.28
CA MET A 2 1.42 25.43 -4.56
C MET A 2 2.56 24.60 -5.16
N VAL A 3 3.40 25.19 -6.02
CA VAL A 3 4.60 24.52 -6.56
C VAL A 3 5.61 24.19 -5.46
N LEU A 4 5.85 25.11 -4.53
CA LEU A 4 6.75 24.86 -3.39
C LEU A 4 6.20 23.75 -2.49
N LEU A 5 4.89 23.76 -2.23
CA LEU A 5 4.23 22.72 -1.46
C LEU A 5 4.33 21.36 -2.18
N PHE A 6 4.16 21.33 -3.50
CA PHE A 6 4.34 20.12 -4.29
C PHE A 6 5.76 19.56 -4.18
N ILE A 7 6.79 20.40 -4.37
CA ILE A 7 8.20 19.99 -4.23
C ILE A 7 8.46 19.45 -2.82
N LEU A 8 7.96 20.14 -1.78
CA LEU A 8 8.08 19.70 -0.40
C LEU A 8 7.42 18.34 -0.17
N LEU A 9 6.19 18.14 -0.68
CA LEU A 9 5.46 16.89 -0.51
C LEU A 9 6.13 15.73 -1.25
N VAL A 10 6.69 15.96 -2.44
CA VAL A 10 7.45 14.94 -3.17
C VAL A 10 8.74 14.59 -2.42
N ALA A 11 9.47 15.58 -1.93
CA ALA A 11 10.69 15.36 -1.14
C ALA A 11 10.38 14.60 0.16
N MET A 12 9.26 14.93 0.83
CA MET A 12 8.82 14.20 2.02
C MET A 12 8.33 12.79 1.71
N ALA A 13 7.61 12.59 0.61
CA ALA A 13 7.17 11.27 0.18
C ALA A 13 8.38 10.36 -0.04
N TRP A 14 9.39 10.87 -0.76
CA TRP A 14 10.65 10.16 -0.97
C TRP A 14 11.38 9.88 0.35
N GLY A 15 11.49 10.89 1.24
CA GLY A 15 12.16 10.73 2.53
C GLY A 15 11.45 9.73 3.46
N TYR A 16 10.12 9.68 3.45
CA TYR A 16 9.36 8.68 4.19
C TYR A 16 9.53 7.27 3.63
N ASP A 17 9.65 7.12 2.32
CA ASP A 17 9.88 5.83 1.66
C ASP A 17 11.26 5.23 2.02
N GLN A 18 12.25 6.06 2.40
CA GLN A 18 13.56 5.58 2.86
C GLN A 18 13.54 5.01 4.29
N ILE A 19 12.54 5.35 5.10
CA ILE A 19 12.52 5.07 6.55
C ILE A 19 11.35 4.17 6.95
N PHE A 20 10.23 4.27 6.21
CA PHE A 20 8.98 3.59 6.52
C PHE A 20 8.53 2.68 5.36
N THR A 21 7.62 1.76 5.67
CA THR A 21 6.94 0.98 4.63
C THR A 21 6.09 1.90 3.75
N GLY A 22 5.90 1.56 2.47
CA GLY A 22 5.09 2.38 1.54
C GLY A 22 3.69 2.71 2.06
N ARG A 23 3.07 1.77 2.79
CA ARG A 23 1.79 2.00 3.50
C ARG A 23 1.90 3.13 4.52
N ALA A 24 2.90 3.06 5.40
CA ALA A 24 3.14 4.07 6.41
C ALA A 24 3.56 5.41 5.79
N ALA A 25 4.36 5.40 4.72
CA ALA A 25 4.80 6.60 4.02
C ALA A 25 3.62 7.42 3.47
N LEU A 26 2.67 6.79 2.77
CA LEU A 26 1.48 7.49 2.25
C LEU A 26 0.59 8.05 3.36
N LEU A 27 0.39 7.28 4.44
CA LEU A 27 -0.43 7.71 5.57
C LEU A 27 0.19 8.93 6.29
N HIS A 28 1.51 8.91 6.52
CA HIS A 28 2.24 10.03 7.13
C HIS A 28 2.24 11.25 6.22
N LEU A 29 2.38 11.07 4.90
CA LEU A 29 2.29 12.16 3.93
C LEU A 29 0.89 12.81 3.93
N GLY A 30 -0.16 11.99 3.99
CA GLY A 30 -1.53 12.47 4.16
C GLY A 30 -1.70 13.25 5.47
N ALA A 31 -1.15 12.74 6.58
CA ALA A 31 -1.29 13.36 7.90
C ALA A 31 -0.56 14.70 7.96
N PHE A 32 0.63 14.77 7.38
CA PHE A 32 1.40 16.00 7.23
C PHE A 32 0.61 17.05 6.43
N THR A 33 0.04 16.65 5.29
CA THR A 33 -0.76 17.56 4.46
C THR A 33 -2.03 18.03 5.17
N ALA A 34 -2.73 17.13 5.88
CA ALA A 34 -3.90 17.46 6.70
C ALA A 34 -3.55 18.43 7.85
N THR A 35 -2.34 18.31 8.42
CA THR A 35 -1.83 19.23 9.45
C THR A 35 -1.65 20.64 8.89
N ILE A 36 -1.06 20.78 7.70
CA ILE A 36 -0.93 22.08 7.01
C ILE A 36 -2.33 22.68 6.74
N MET A 37 -3.28 21.87 6.29
CA MET A 37 -4.65 22.31 6.05
C MET A 37 -5.32 22.82 7.34
N SER A 38 -5.14 22.10 8.44
CA SER A 38 -5.67 22.47 9.75
C SER A 38 -5.04 23.76 10.29
N ALA A 39 -3.73 23.92 10.12
CA ALA A 39 -3.01 25.15 10.46
C ALA A 39 -3.52 26.35 9.67
N ASN A 40 -3.76 26.20 8.35
CA ASN A 40 -4.38 27.24 7.53
C ASN A 40 -5.75 27.66 8.09
N VAL A 41 -6.56 26.71 8.54
CA VAL A 41 -7.89 26.98 9.12
C VAL A 41 -7.76 27.74 10.45
N PHE A 42 -6.97 27.20 11.37
CA PHE A 42 -6.89 27.69 12.74
C PHE A 42 -6.20 29.05 12.85
N PHE A 43 -5.07 29.25 12.15
CA PHE A 43 -4.26 30.47 12.29
C PHE A 43 -4.64 31.57 11.31
N ILE A 44 -5.23 31.24 10.15
CA ILE A 44 -5.51 32.24 9.10
C ILE A 44 -7.00 32.36 8.80
N ILE A 45 -7.70 31.27 8.43
CA ILE A 45 -9.08 31.37 7.95
C ILE A 45 -10.02 31.84 9.07
N MET A 46 -10.05 31.14 10.20
CA MET A 46 -10.98 31.42 11.30
C MET A 46 -10.80 32.81 11.93
N PRO A 47 -9.57 33.26 12.26
CA PRO A 47 -9.38 34.60 12.83
C PRO A 47 -9.83 35.71 11.88
N ASN A 48 -9.48 35.62 10.59
CA ASN A 48 -9.90 36.61 9.59
C ASN A 48 -11.42 36.59 9.36
N GLN A 49 -12.05 35.41 9.36
CA GLN A 49 -13.50 35.29 9.23
C GLN A 49 -14.24 35.86 10.46
N ARG A 50 -13.73 35.66 11.67
CA ARG A 50 -14.33 36.22 12.90
C ARG A 50 -14.36 37.75 12.88
N ILE A 51 -13.32 38.41 12.36
CA ILE A 51 -13.29 39.87 12.20
C ILE A 51 -14.40 40.32 11.23
N VAL A 52 -14.49 39.67 10.07
CA VAL A 52 -15.51 40.00 9.05
C VAL A 52 -16.93 39.80 9.60
N VAL A 53 -17.19 38.70 10.31
CA VAL A 53 -18.49 38.42 10.91
C VAL A 53 -18.84 39.45 11.99
N ALA A 54 -17.88 39.84 12.84
CA ALA A 54 -18.10 40.85 13.87
C ALA A 54 -18.43 42.23 13.30
N ASP A 55 -17.77 42.63 12.20
CA ASP A 55 -18.09 43.88 11.50
C ASP A 55 -19.49 43.86 10.90
N LEU A 56 -19.90 42.76 10.25
CA LEU A 56 -21.26 42.59 9.71
C LEU A 56 -22.33 42.62 10.81
N GLN A 57 -22.09 41.94 11.93
CA GLN A 57 -23.00 41.95 13.08
C GLN A 57 -23.17 43.35 13.68
N ALA A 58 -22.12 44.16 13.62
CA ALA A 58 -22.15 45.55 14.07
C ALA A 58 -22.66 46.54 13.01
N GLY A 59 -23.15 46.06 11.86
CA GLY A 59 -23.63 46.90 10.76
C GLY A 59 -22.54 47.70 10.04
N ARG A 60 -21.26 47.36 10.25
CA ARG A 60 -20.12 47.99 9.56
C ARG A 60 -19.82 47.27 8.25
N SER A 61 -19.20 47.98 7.32
CA SER A 61 -18.65 47.38 6.10
C SER A 61 -17.29 46.74 6.41
N PRO A 62 -17.12 45.41 6.27
CA PRO A 62 -15.86 44.73 6.59
C PRO A 62 -14.73 45.11 5.65
N ASP A 63 -13.50 45.21 6.17
CA ASP A 63 -12.32 45.42 5.34
C ASP A 63 -12.07 44.19 4.43
N ALA A 64 -12.08 44.43 3.11
CA ALA A 64 -11.92 43.41 2.09
C ALA A 64 -10.60 42.61 2.21
N LYS A 65 -9.57 43.15 2.89
CA LYS A 65 -8.29 42.44 3.08
C LYS A 65 -8.46 41.12 3.84
N TYR A 66 -9.30 41.10 4.88
CA TYR A 66 -9.49 39.91 5.71
C TYR A 66 -10.17 38.79 4.92
N GLY A 67 -11.18 39.14 4.12
CA GLY A 67 -11.84 38.21 3.21
C GLY A 67 -10.89 37.66 2.14
N LYS A 68 -10.01 38.49 1.57
CA LYS A 68 -9.02 38.06 0.57
C LYS A 68 -8.00 37.07 1.15
N ILE A 69 -7.47 37.35 2.35
CA ILE A 69 -6.51 36.48 3.03
C ILE A 69 -7.13 35.11 3.37
N ALA A 70 -8.34 35.12 3.97
CA ALA A 70 -9.06 33.90 4.30
C ALA A 70 -9.39 33.08 3.03
N LYS A 71 -9.87 33.74 1.98
CA LYS A 71 -10.18 33.09 0.69
C LYS A 71 -8.95 32.45 0.06
N LEU A 72 -7.79 33.11 0.08
CA LEU A 72 -6.55 32.56 -0.49
C LEU A 72 -6.17 31.23 0.20
N ARG A 73 -6.20 31.18 1.53
CA ARG A 73 -5.90 29.93 2.28
C ARG A 73 -6.97 28.87 2.11
N SER A 74 -8.23 29.26 2.05
CA SER A 74 -9.32 28.34 1.72
C SER A 74 -9.16 27.73 0.33
N THR A 75 -8.71 28.51 -0.66
CA THR A 75 -8.40 28.01 -2.00
C THR A 75 -7.25 27.02 -1.97
N HIS A 76 -6.15 27.32 -1.25
CA HIS A 76 -5.05 26.36 -1.09
C HIS A 76 -5.54 25.03 -0.47
N ASN A 77 -6.31 25.09 0.62
CA ASN A 77 -6.89 23.89 1.22
C ASN A 77 -7.82 23.14 0.26
N ASN A 78 -8.60 23.87 -0.55
CA ASN A 78 -9.50 23.26 -1.54
C ASN A 78 -8.72 22.43 -2.58
N TYR A 79 -7.57 22.89 -3.05
CA TYR A 79 -6.68 22.12 -3.93
C TYR A 79 -6.12 20.86 -3.27
N LEU A 80 -5.94 20.87 -1.94
CA LEU A 80 -5.38 19.76 -1.18
C LEU A 80 -6.41 18.68 -0.78
N THR A 81 -7.71 18.96 -0.88
CA THR A 81 -8.73 18.01 -0.39
C THR A 81 -8.67 16.65 -1.10
N LEU A 82 -8.60 16.64 -2.44
CA LEU A 82 -8.63 15.39 -3.21
C LEU A 82 -7.35 14.56 -3.00
N PRO A 83 -6.15 15.15 -3.06
CA PRO A 83 -4.93 14.43 -2.73
C PRO A 83 -4.94 13.86 -1.31
N VAL A 84 -5.35 14.64 -0.30
CA VAL A 84 -5.36 14.18 1.09
C VAL A 84 -6.31 13.01 1.31
N ILE A 85 -7.52 13.07 0.73
CA ILE A 85 -8.49 11.98 0.83
C ILE A 85 -7.89 10.70 0.25
N PHE A 86 -7.25 10.79 -0.92
CA PHE A 86 -6.58 9.64 -1.52
C PHE A 86 -5.46 9.08 -0.62
N LEU A 87 -4.57 9.94 -0.14
CA LEU A 87 -3.44 9.52 0.71
C LEU A 87 -3.90 8.87 2.02
N MET A 88 -5.05 9.29 2.56
CA MET A 88 -5.64 8.69 3.76
C MET A 88 -6.34 7.35 3.49
N LEU A 89 -6.98 7.22 2.32
CA LEU A 89 -7.70 6.01 1.91
C LEU A 89 -6.81 4.99 1.19
N SER A 90 -5.56 5.33 0.87
CA SER A 90 -4.65 4.46 0.12
C SER A 90 -4.42 3.10 0.81
N ASN A 91 -4.56 3.04 2.14
CA ASN A 91 -4.47 1.79 2.91
C ASN A 91 -5.51 0.73 2.49
N HIS A 92 -6.62 1.14 1.88
CA HIS A 92 -7.65 0.23 1.36
C HIS A 92 -7.36 -0.27 -0.06
N TYR A 93 -6.32 0.27 -0.72
CA TYR A 93 -5.98 -0.04 -2.11
C TYR A 93 -4.49 -0.40 -2.19
N PRO A 94 -4.11 -1.67 -1.95
CA PRO A 94 -2.71 -2.08 -1.88
C PRO A 94 -1.84 -1.68 -3.07
N LEU A 95 -2.41 -1.66 -4.28
CA LEU A 95 -1.73 -1.22 -5.50
C LEU A 95 -1.20 0.22 -5.44
N ALA A 96 -1.77 1.07 -4.58
CA ALA A 96 -1.32 2.45 -4.42
C ALA A 96 0.02 2.56 -3.65
N PHE A 97 0.35 1.59 -2.79
CA PHE A 97 1.56 1.62 -1.96
C PHE A 97 2.51 0.44 -2.16
N ALA A 98 2.09 -0.62 -2.84
CA ALA A 98 2.90 -1.81 -3.08
C ALA A 98 4.02 -1.59 -4.12
N SER A 99 3.90 -0.57 -4.96
CA SER A 99 4.92 -0.20 -5.93
C SER A 99 6.09 0.53 -5.25
N GLN A 100 7.33 0.21 -5.66
CA GLN A 100 8.53 0.97 -5.27
C GLN A 100 8.48 2.44 -5.74
N TYR A 101 7.55 2.76 -6.64
CA TYR A 101 7.29 4.11 -7.12
C TYR A 101 6.19 4.82 -6.31
N ASN A 102 5.85 4.35 -5.11
CA ASN A 102 4.77 4.91 -4.29
C ASN A 102 4.90 6.44 -4.07
N TRP A 103 6.12 6.96 -3.91
CA TRP A 103 6.39 8.38 -3.70
C TRP A 103 6.09 9.20 -4.96
N LEU A 104 6.38 8.62 -6.13
CA LEU A 104 6.06 9.22 -7.43
C LEU A 104 4.55 9.17 -7.68
N ILE A 105 3.90 8.04 -7.36
CA ILE A 105 2.44 7.88 -7.43
C ILE A 105 1.76 8.95 -6.56
N ALA A 106 2.24 9.18 -5.33
CA ALA A 106 1.74 10.23 -4.46
C ALA A 106 1.84 11.62 -5.11
N GLY A 107 2.96 11.92 -5.76
CA GLY A 107 3.16 13.16 -6.52
C GLY A 107 2.19 13.30 -7.70
N LEU A 108 2.00 12.25 -8.49
CA LEU A 108 1.08 12.26 -9.63
C LEU A 108 -0.38 12.42 -9.19
N VAL A 109 -0.79 11.74 -8.12
CA VAL A 109 -2.13 11.90 -7.55
C VAL A 109 -2.34 13.30 -7.00
N PHE A 110 -1.31 13.90 -6.41
CA PHE A 110 -1.36 15.31 -6.00
C PHE A 110 -1.68 16.22 -7.20
N LEU A 111 -0.94 16.07 -8.29
CA LEU A 111 -1.16 16.84 -9.53
C LEU A 111 -2.57 16.59 -10.09
N MET A 112 -3.05 15.34 -10.05
CA MET A 112 -4.40 14.97 -10.49
C MET A 112 -5.48 15.67 -9.66
N GLY A 113 -5.32 15.69 -8.33
CA GLY A 113 -6.21 16.45 -7.45
C GLY A 113 -6.19 17.95 -7.76
N VAL A 114 -5.01 18.50 -8.09
CA VAL A 114 -4.85 19.90 -8.47
C VAL A 114 -5.55 20.22 -9.79
N THR A 115 -5.38 19.41 -10.84
CA THR A 115 -6.02 19.65 -12.15
C THR A 115 -7.54 19.56 -12.05
N ILE A 116 -8.06 18.58 -11.32
CA ILE A 116 -9.51 18.43 -11.08
C ILE A 116 -10.06 19.64 -10.33
N ARG A 117 -9.42 20.04 -9.22
CA ARG A 117 -9.85 21.22 -8.46
C ARG A 117 -9.68 22.51 -9.24
N HIS A 118 -8.66 22.61 -10.09
CA HIS A 118 -8.47 23.76 -10.96
C HIS A 118 -9.65 23.93 -11.92
N TYR A 119 -10.12 22.83 -12.52
CA TYR A 119 -11.31 22.85 -13.38
C TYR A 119 -12.52 23.41 -12.66
N PHE A 120 -12.86 22.82 -11.51
CA PHE A 120 -14.03 23.25 -10.75
C PHE A 120 -13.88 24.69 -10.26
N ASN A 121 -12.73 25.07 -9.69
CA ASN A 121 -12.54 26.42 -9.16
C ASN A 121 -12.66 27.49 -10.26
N THR A 122 -12.12 27.25 -11.45
CA THR A 122 -12.22 28.17 -12.59
C THR A 122 -13.66 28.28 -13.11
N ARG A 123 -14.38 27.14 -13.19
CA ARG A 123 -15.80 27.12 -13.60
C ARG A 123 -16.70 27.84 -12.59
N HIS A 124 -16.54 27.58 -11.29
CA HIS A 124 -17.30 28.25 -10.22
C HIS A 124 -16.99 29.75 -10.15
N ALA A 125 -15.76 30.16 -10.45
CA ALA A 125 -15.38 31.56 -10.55
C ALA A 125 -15.91 32.26 -11.82
N ARG A 126 -16.60 31.55 -12.72
CA ARG A 126 -17.04 32.03 -14.04
C ARG A 126 -15.90 32.59 -14.90
N ALA A 127 -14.68 32.09 -14.69
CA ALA A 127 -13.47 32.54 -15.37
C ALA A 127 -13.18 31.77 -16.68
N GLY A 128 -14.13 30.98 -17.17
CA GLY A 128 -14.03 30.20 -18.41
C GLY A 128 -14.14 28.70 -18.21
N ASN A 129 -13.73 27.94 -19.23
CA ASN A 129 -13.77 26.48 -19.24
C ASN A 129 -12.36 25.91 -19.52
N PRO A 130 -11.56 25.56 -18.51
CA PRO A 130 -10.19 25.09 -18.70
C PRO A 130 -10.19 23.63 -19.15
N THR A 131 -10.53 23.39 -20.42
CA THR A 131 -10.67 22.04 -21.00
C THR A 131 -9.36 21.26 -20.99
N TRP A 132 -8.20 21.93 -20.96
CA TRP A 132 -6.87 21.29 -20.85
C TRP A 132 -6.70 20.41 -19.59
N THR A 133 -7.46 20.70 -18.53
CA THR A 133 -7.40 19.92 -17.28
C THR A 133 -7.89 18.48 -17.47
N TRP A 134 -8.78 18.24 -18.44
CA TRP A 134 -9.29 16.90 -18.76
C TRP A 134 -8.18 15.99 -19.31
N PRO A 135 -7.54 16.30 -20.45
CA PRO A 135 -6.47 15.46 -20.98
C PRO A 135 -5.29 15.38 -20.00
N ALA A 136 -4.95 16.45 -19.28
CA ALA A 136 -3.91 16.40 -18.25
C ALA A 136 -4.24 15.39 -17.14
N THR A 137 -5.47 15.40 -16.61
CA THR A 137 -5.92 14.47 -15.57
C THR A 137 -5.92 13.02 -16.09
N VAL A 138 -6.38 12.80 -17.33
CA VAL A 138 -6.41 11.47 -17.94
C VAL A 138 -4.99 10.91 -18.12
N ILE A 139 -4.04 11.73 -18.60
CA ILE A 139 -2.64 11.32 -18.75
C ILE A 139 -2.05 10.96 -17.38
N LEU A 140 -2.25 11.80 -16.37
CA LEU A 140 -1.78 11.53 -15.00
C LEU A 140 -2.38 10.22 -14.45
N PHE A 141 -3.67 9.98 -14.69
CA PHE A 141 -4.35 8.76 -14.26
C PHE A 141 -3.77 7.50 -14.93
N ILE A 142 -3.51 7.57 -16.25
CA ILE A 142 -2.87 6.47 -16.99
C ILE A 142 -1.47 6.20 -16.44
N CYS A 143 -0.67 7.25 -16.18
CA CYS A 143 0.65 7.09 -15.56
C CYS A 143 0.59 6.43 -14.18
N VAL A 144 -0.39 6.82 -13.35
CA VAL A 144 -0.60 6.21 -12.03
C VAL A 144 -0.97 4.73 -12.16
N ILE A 145 -1.92 4.38 -13.04
CA ILE A 145 -2.29 2.97 -13.27
C ILE A 145 -1.08 2.17 -13.73
N TRP A 146 -0.34 2.70 -14.71
CA TRP A 146 0.83 2.03 -15.26
C TRP A 146 1.88 1.76 -14.18
N LEU A 147 2.26 2.78 -13.39
CA LEU A 147 3.23 2.64 -12.29
C LEU A 147 2.74 1.73 -11.15
N SER A 148 1.43 1.71 -10.90
CA SER A 148 0.80 0.84 -9.89
C SER A 148 0.69 -0.62 -10.37
N GLY A 149 0.63 -0.82 -11.69
CA GLY A 149 0.57 -2.14 -12.34
C GLY A 149 1.94 -2.80 -12.57
N LEU A 150 3.04 -2.04 -12.54
CA LEU A 150 4.39 -2.59 -12.72
C LEU A 150 4.70 -3.78 -11.80
N PRO A 151 4.36 -3.76 -10.48
CA PRO A 151 4.59 -4.93 -9.63
C PRO A 151 3.81 -6.18 -10.09
N LEU A 152 2.58 -6.01 -10.59
CA LEU A 152 1.76 -7.12 -11.09
C LEU A 152 2.33 -7.75 -12.38
N TRP A 153 3.05 -6.97 -13.17
CA TRP A 153 3.70 -7.44 -14.41
C TRP A 153 5.13 -7.95 -14.18
N GLN A 154 5.72 -7.65 -13.02
CA GLN A 154 7.02 -8.16 -12.60
C GLN A 154 6.92 -9.47 -11.81
N ASP A 155 5.71 -9.93 -11.46
CA ASP A 155 5.50 -11.20 -10.77
C ASP A 155 5.73 -12.45 -11.66
N GLU A 156 6.08 -12.30 -12.95
CA GLU A 156 6.63 -13.41 -13.76
C GLU A 156 8.06 -13.80 -13.33
N ASP A 157 8.74 -12.96 -12.54
CA ASP A 157 10.14 -13.11 -12.13
C ASP A 157 10.27 -13.54 -10.65
N LEU A 158 9.31 -14.29 -10.10
CA LEU A 158 9.36 -14.79 -8.70
C LEU A 158 10.56 -15.72 -8.44
N ASP A 159 11.12 -16.34 -9.49
CA ASP A 159 12.38 -17.10 -9.41
C ASP A 159 13.63 -16.19 -9.21
N SER A 160 13.50 -14.87 -9.41
CA SER A 160 14.60 -13.90 -9.33
C SER A 160 14.64 -13.08 -8.03
N ARG A 161 13.57 -13.13 -7.20
CA ARG A 161 13.63 -12.59 -5.83
C ARG A 161 14.49 -13.52 -5.01
N GLY A 162 15.76 -13.16 -4.84
CA GLY A 162 16.67 -13.90 -3.97
C GLY A 162 16.00 -14.25 -2.64
N MET A 163 16.11 -15.51 -2.25
CA MET A 163 15.52 -16.03 -1.01
C MET A 163 16.00 -15.20 0.18
N SER A 164 15.10 -14.90 1.12
CA SER A 164 15.49 -14.30 2.40
C SER A 164 16.44 -15.23 3.16
N GLU A 165 17.24 -14.68 4.09
CA GLU A 165 18.15 -15.49 4.92
C GLU A 165 17.41 -16.64 5.63
N GLN A 166 16.16 -16.39 6.09
CA GLN A 166 15.29 -17.41 6.67
C GLN A 166 14.91 -18.50 5.66
N GLN A 167 14.47 -18.12 4.45
CA GLN A 167 14.10 -19.07 3.41
C GLN A 167 15.29 -19.94 2.99
N THR A 168 16.48 -19.36 2.85
CA THR A 168 17.71 -20.10 2.53
C THR A 168 18.06 -21.11 3.62
N LEU A 169 17.84 -20.79 4.90
CA LEU A 169 18.02 -21.76 5.99
C LEU A 169 17.04 -22.94 5.87
N PHE A 170 15.77 -22.67 5.58
CA PHE A 170 14.77 -23.73 5.39
C PHE A 170 15.05 -24.59 4.16
N ALA A 171 15.50 -24.01 3.06
CA ALA A 171 15.84 -24.74 1.85
C ALA A 171 17.07 -25.64 2.00
N ASN A 172 18.09 -25.15 2.70
CA ASN A 172 19.32 -25.91 2.94
C ASN A 172 19.22 -26.87 4.13
N ALA A 173 18.09 -26.89 4.85
CA ALA A 173 17.93 -27.77 6.00
C ALA A 173 17.81 -29.24 5.59
N ASP A 174 18.46 -30.12 6.35
CA ASP A 174 18.39 -31.56 6.13
C ASP A 174 16.94 -32.06 6.10
N GLY A 175 16.61 -32.79 5.04
CA GLY A 175 15.27 -33.35 4.80
C GLY A 175 14.34 -32.47 3.97
N TYR A 176 14.79 -31.29 3.51
CA TYR A 176 13.98 -30.40 2.70
C TYR A 176 13.46 -31.05 1.41
N ALA A 177 14.31 -31.78 0.66
CA ALA A 177 13.91 -32.43 -0.58
C ALA A 177 12.69 -33.38 -0.40
N ALA A 178 12.68 -34.16 0.68
CA ALA A 178 11.55 -35.04 0.98
C ALA A 178 10.29 -34.25 1.38
N VAL A 179 10.46 -33.15 2.12
CA VAL A 179 9.35 -32.25 2.47
C VAL A 179 8.78 -31.56 1.24
N HIS A 180 9.63 -31.11 0.32
CA HIS A 180 9.21 -30.52 -0.95
C HIS A 180 8.26 -31.47 -1.69
N ASP A 181 8.66 -32.73 -1.88
CA ASP A 181 7.84 -33.72 -2.58
C ASP A 181 6.51 -34.00 -1.85
N ILE A 182 6.53 -34.08 -0.52
CA ILE A 182 5.32 -34.24 0.30
C ILE A 182 4.39 -33.04 0.12
N VAL A 183 4.91 -31.82 0.25
CA VAL A 183 4.09 -30.60 0.16
C VAL A 183 3.53 -30.44 -1.23
N VAL A 184 4.33 -30.69 -2.27
CA VAL A 184 3.86 -30.62 -3.66
C VAL A 184 2.77 -31.66 -3.92
N GLY A 185 2.99 -32.90 -3.48
CA GLY A 185 2.04 -33.99 -3.68
C GLY A 185 0.75 -33.89 -2.86
N ARG A 186 0.80 -33.31 -1.64
CA ARG A 186 -0.33 -33.29 -0.71
C ARG A 186 -1.06 -31.95 -0.62
N CYS A 187 -0.43 -30.84 -1.01
CA CYS A 187 -0.94 -29.49 -0.74
C CYS A 187 -1.16 -28.64 -1.99
N SER A 188 -0.33 -28.75 -3.04
CA SER A 188 -0.40 -27.85 -4.21
C SER A 188 -1.71 -27.96 -4.99
N MET A 189 -2.38 -29.12 -4.95
CA MET A 189 -3.70 -29.29 -5.59
C MET A 189 -4.71 -28.22 -5.16
N CYS A 190 -4.62 -27.74 -3.92
CA CYS A 190 -5.45 -26.66 -3.37
C CYS A 190 -4.69 -25.33 -3.24
N HIS A 191 -3.37 -25.37 -3.04
CA HIS A 191 -2.49 -24.23 -2.77
C HIS A 191 -1.57 -23.91 -3.96
N ALA A 192 -2.10 -23.96 -5.19
CA ALA A 192 -1.40 -23.56 -6.41
C ALA A 192 -1.93 -22.21 -6.93
N ARG A 193 -1.16 -21.54 -7.79
CA ARG A 193 -1.63 -20.37 -8.56
C ARG A 193 -2.88 -20.72 -9.37
N GLU A 194 -2.90 -21.94 -9.92
CA GLU A 194 -4.06 -22.54 -10.58
C GLU A 194 -4.45 -23.85 -9.85
N PRO A 195 -5.31 -23.78 -8.82
CA PRO A 195 -5.74 -24.98 -8.11
C PRO A 195 -6.55 -25.91 -9.01
N VAL A 196 -6.34 -27.20 -8.81
CA VAL A 196 -6.97 -28.28 -9.60
C VAL A 196 -7.90 -29.14 -8.76
N TYR A 197 -8.09 -28.83 -7.48
CA TYR A 197 -9.05 -29.49 -6.61
C TYR A 197 -10.46 -28.92 -6.82
N ASP A 198 -11.44 -29.82 -7.00
CA ASP A 198 -12.82 -29.42 -7.28
C ASP A 198 -13.39 -28.54 -6.15
N GLY A 199 -14.12 -27.48 -6.54
CA GLY A 199 -14.63 -26.46 -5.63
C GLY A 199 -13.62 -25.40 -5.17
N ILE A 200 -12.32 -25.56 -5.44
CA ILE A 200 -11.28 -24.57 -5.11
C ILE A 200 -10.86 -23.82 -6.38
N ARG A 201 -11.34 -22.57 -6.54
CA ARG A 201 -11.01 -21.73 -7.70
C ARG A 201 -9.79 -20.84 -7.50
N ARG A 202 -9.32 -20.71 -6.26
CA ARG A 202 -8.18 -19.89 -5.87
C ARG A 202 -7.60 -20.45 -4.59
N ALA A 203 -6.27 -20.43 -4.46
CA ALA A 203 -5.58 -20.87 -3.27
C ALA A 203 -6.17 -20.24 -1.99
N PRO A 204 -6.57 -21.05 -0.98
CA PRO A 204 -7.05 -20.54 0.28
C PRO A 204 -6.01 -19.61 0.93
N LYS A 205 -6.48 -18.45 1.40
CA LYS A 205 -5.63 -17.38 1.98
C LYS A 205 -4.54 -16.84 1.05
N HIS A 206 -4.60 -17.13 -0.26
CA HIS A 206 -3.53 -16.79 -1.21
C HIS A 206 -2.16 -17.40 -0.86
N ILE A 207 -2.16 -18.55 -0.17
CA ILE A 207 -0.94 -19.30 0.13
C ILE A 207 -0.63 -20.22 -1.03
N TYR A 208 0.54 -20.06 -1.64
CA TYR A 208 1.06 -20.89 -2.72
C TYR A 208 2.10 -21.86 -2.17
N LEU A 209 2.15 -23.09 -2.70
CA LEU A 209 3.05 -24.15 -2.28
C LEU A 209 3.53 -24.95 -3.51
N GLU A 210 4.02 -24.27 -4.54
CA GLU A 210 4.43 -24.89 -5.82
C GLU A 210 5.94 -24.95 -6.00
N THR A 211 6.65 -23.91 -5.54
CA THR A 211 8.09 -23.77 -5.72
C THR A 211 8.83 -23.83 -4.40
N GLU A 212 10.15 -23.93 -4.45
CA GLU A 212 10.99 -23.85 -3.27
C GLU A 212 10.84 -22.51 -2.53
N PHE A 213 10.73 -21.42 -3.28
CA PHE A 213 10.47 -20.11 -2.71
C PHE A 213 9.15 -20.09 -1.92
N ASP A 214 8.08 -20.63 -2.51
CA ASP A 214 6.74 -20.65 -1.93
C ASP A 214 6.71 -21.50 -0.64
N ILE A 215 7.29 -22.70 -0.66
CA ILE A 215 7.28 -23.63 0.48
C ILE A 215 8.11 -23.09 1.64
N THR A 216 9.28 -22.51 1.36
CA THR A 216 10.16 -21.96 2.40
C THR A 216 9.60 -20.66 3.00
N ALA A 217 8.89 -19.84 2.23
CA ALA A 217 8.20 -18.65 2.74
C ALA A 217 7.13 -19.02 3.77
N GLU A 218 6.43 -20.14 3.54
CA GLU A 218 5.29 -20.58 4.34
C GLU A 218 5.66 -21.74 5.29
N ALA A 219 6.95 -21.98 5.54
CA ALA A 219 7.46 -23.12 6.32
C ALA A 219 6.80 -23.26 7.70
N GLY A 220 6.59 -22.13 8.40
CA GLY A 220 5.90 -22.10 9.70
C GLY A 220 4.43 -22.52 9.60
N ALA A 221 3.72 -22.07 8.56
CA ALA A 221 2.34 -22.45 8.32
C ALA A 221 2.23 -23.93 7.93
N VAL A 222 3.12 -24.40 7.05
CA VAL A 222 3.22 -25.82 6.66
C VAL A 222 3.41 -26.70 7.91
N PHE A 223 4.38 -26.38 8.77
CA PHE A 223 4.61 -27.10 10.02
C PHE A 223 3.39 -27.06 10.95
N LEU A 224 2.87 -25.87 11.23
CA LEU A 224 1.79 -25.70 12.20
C LEU A 224 0.52 -26.43 11.76
N GLN A 225 0.14 -26.31 10.49
CA GLN A 225 -1.13 -26.84 9.99
C GLN A 225 -1.06 -28.32 9.62
N SER A 226 0.03 -28.78 9.02
CA SER A 226 0.14 -30.19 8.61
C SER A 226 0.80 -31.06 9.68
N ALA A 227 1.85 -30.59 10.32
CA ALA A 227 2.71 -31.46 11.11
C ALA A 227 2.39 -31.42 12.62
N ALA A 228 1.92 -30.28 13.13
CA ALA A 228 1.62 -30.07 14.55
C ALA A 228 0.13 -30.22 14.88
N SER A 229 -0.76 -29.53 14.16
CA SER A 229 -2.21 -29.54 14.46
C SER A 229 -3.00 -30.59 13.67
N HIS A 230 -2.42 -31.09 12.58
CA HIS A 230 -3.08 -31.98 11.61
C HIS A 230 -4.35 -31.39 11.00
N ALA A 231 -4.52 -30.06 11.04
CA ALA A 231 -5.65 -29.36 10.43
C ALA A 231 -5.62 -29.42 8.90
N MET A 232 -4.43 -29.57 8.31
CA MET A 232 -4.22 -29.74 6.88
C MET A 232 -3.61 -31.12 6.57
N PRO A 233 -4.01 -31.76 5.46
CA PRO A 233 -5.16 -31.41 4.62
C PRO A 233 -6.49 -31.56 5.38
N PRO A 234 -7.55 -30.77 5.06
CA PRO A 234 -8.82 -30.85 5.77
C PRO A 234 -9.40 -32.26 5.65
N ALA A 235 -9.85 -32.84 6.76
CA ALA A 235 -10.32 -34.23 6.83
C ALA A 235 -9.33 -35.27 6.23
N ASN A 236 -8.05 -34.92 6.13
CA ASN A 236 -7.01 -35.70 5.47
C ASN A 236 -7.37 -36.17 4.05
N VAL A 237 -8.04 -35.32 3.24
CA VAL A 237 -8.52 -35.67 1.89
C VAL A 237 -7.45 -36.18 0.93
N THR A 238 -6.17 -35.84 1.14
CA THR A 238 -5.05 -36.35 0.32
C THR A 238 -4.36 -37.55 0.94
N SER A 239 -4.93 -38.16 1.99
CA SER A 239 -4.39 -39.35 2.67
C SER A 239 -2.94 -39.18 3.13
N MET A 240 -2.63 -38.03 3.74
CA MET A 240 -1.30 -37.74 4.27
C MET A 240 -1.02 -38.62 5.49
N GLU A 241 0.11 -39.33 5.45
CA GLU A 241 0.52 -40.32 6.44
C GLU A 241 1.27 -39.69 7.62
N GLU A 242 1.28 -40.38 8.76
CA GLU A 242 2.01 -39.91 9.94
C GLU A 242 3.53 -39.87 9.71
N GLY A 243 4.06 -40.75 8.85
CA GLY A 243 5.46 -40.74 8.45
C GLY A 243 5.84 -39.46 7.68
N GLU A 244 4.95 -38.97 6.81
CA GLU A 244 5.13 -37.71 6.08
C GLU A 244 5.09 -36.51 7.04
N ARG A 245 4.11 -36.49 7.97
CA ARG A 245 4.02 -35.45 9.00
C ARG A 245 5.27 -35.43 9.88
N ALA A 246 5.81 -36.59 10.23
CA ALA A 246 7.05 -36.71 11.00
C ALA A 246 8.27 -36.15 10.25
N GLN A 247 8.32 -36.29 8.92
CA GLN A 247 9.37 -35.68 8.10
C GLN A 247 9.30 -34.16 8.12
N ILE A 248 8.11 -33.57 8.00
CA ILE A 248 7.91 -32.11 8.09
C ILE A 248 8.33 -31.60 9.48
N ARG A 249 7.95 -32.28 10.57
CA ARG A 249 8.40 -31.90 11.93
C ARG A 249 9.92 -31.93 12.07
N ARG A 250 10.58 -32.92 11.48
CA ARG A 250 12.04 -33.07 11.55
C ARG A 250 12.74 -31.96 10.78
N TRP A 251 12.34 -31.73 9.54
CA TRP A 251 12.86 -30.64 8.71
C TRP A 251 12.71 -29.27 9.39
N PHE A 252 11.51 -28.97 9.91
CA PHE A 252 11.27 -27.70 10.58
C PHE A 252 12.17 -27.52 11.82
N ARG A 253 12.39 -28.59 12.60
CA ARG A 253 13.34 -28.55 13.72
C ARG A 253 14.78 -28.35 13.25
N ASN A 254 15.23 -29.08 12.23
CA ASN A 254 16.59 -28.96 11.70
C ASN A 254 16.89 -27.52 11.25
N ALA A 255 15.92 -26.87 10.60
CA ALA A 255 16.04 -25.48 10.16
C ALA A 255 16.04 -24.47 11.32
N THR A 256 15.29 -24.73 12.40
CA THR A 256 15.10 -23.79 13.51
C THR A 256 16.10 -23.94 14.65
N GLU A 257 16.67 -25.14 14.85
CA GLU A 257 17.61 -25.44 15.94
C GLU A 257 18.87 -24.56 15.89
N HIS A 258 19.34 -24.25 14.68
CA HIS A 258 20.54 -23.44 14.46
C HIS A 258 20.21 -22.04 13.93
N MET A 259 18.94 -21.64 13.95
CA MET A 259 18.50 -20.35 13.41
C MET A 259 18.97 -19.21 14.30
N PRO A 260 19.69 -18.21 13.77
CA PRO A 260 20.09 -17.05 14.54
C PRO A 260 18.85 -16.30 15.06
N LEU A 261 18.86 -15.86 16.33
CA LEU A 261 17.76 -15.08 16.93
C LEU A 261 17.36 -13.84 16.11
N ARG A 262 18.33 -13.22 15.40
CA ARG A 262 18.07 -12.09 14.50
C ARG A 262 17.16 -12.46 13.32
N VAL A 263 17.23 -13.70 12.84
CA VAL A 263 16.46 -14.20 11.69
C VAL A 263 15.09 -14.66 12.19
N ALA A 264 15.00 -15.28 13.37
CA ALA A 264 13.74 -15.71 13.96
C ALA A 264 12.79 -14.57 14.37
N LEU A 265 13.27 -13.32 14.45
CA LEU A 265 12.51 -12.13 14.84
C LEU A 265 12.12 -11.23 13.65
N GLN A 266 12.45 -11.62 12.41
CA GLN A 266 12.02 -10.94 11.17
C GLN A 266 10.64 -11.43 10.73
#